data_AF-A0A975NRE8-F1
#
_entry.id   AF-A0A975NRE8-F1
#
_cell.length_a   1.000
_cell.length_b   1.000
_cell.length_c   1.000
_cell.angle_alpha   90.00
_cell.angle_beta   90.00
_cell.angle_gamma   90.00
#
_symmetry.space_group_name_H-M   'P 1'
#
loop_
_entity.id
_entity.type
_entity.pdbx_description
1 polymer ?
#
loop_
_entity_poly.entity_id
_entity_poly.type
_entity_poly.pdbx_seq_one_letter_code
_entity_poly.pdbx_strand_id
1 'polypeptide(L)'
;MTLPKPRPCLRRVQAAVDSLLSAEFFSASELDSFARRDTYPDAASYLAKLADARFDLISRLYESQPVLAPYRFAVVFGVIPFDRNLPRTYTVADLREKGTQEANLALIALGEQSDWDSMNRRERAVFVLRRLVRAMRDR
;
A
#
# COMPACT_ATOMS: atom_id res chain seq x y z
N MET A 1 20.02 -21.42 14.57
CA MET A 1 18.62 -20.96 14.55
C MET A 1 18.09 -21.12 13.13
N THR A 2 17.27 -22.14 12.89
CA THR A 2 16.72 -22.44 11.56
C THR A 2 15.40 -21.71 11.43
N LEU A 3 15.30 -20.74 10.51
CA LEU A 3 14.03 -20.07 10.24
C LEU A 3 12.98 -21.10 9.78
N PRO A 4 11.75 -21.06 10.30
CA PRO A 4 10.71 -22.00 9.89
C PRO A 4 10.46 -21.87 8.38
N LYS A 5 10.44 -23.01 7.68
CA LYS A 5 10.07 -23.04 6.25
C LYS A 5 8.68 -22.43 6.09
N PRO A 6 8.49 -21.47 5.17
CA PRO A 6 7.18 -20.85 4.99
C PRO A 6 6.15 -21.88 4.54
N ARG A 7 4.93 -21.77 5.05
CA ARG A 7 3.81 -22.64 4.69
C ARG A 7 3.62 -22.64 3.16
N PRO A 8 3.30 -23.78 2.51
CA PRO A 8 3.16 -23.86 1.05
C PRO A 8 2.18 -22.82 0.46
N CYS A 9 1.16 -22.41 1.22
CA CYS A 9 0.22 -21.36 0.84
C CYS A 9 0.90 -19.98 0.71
N LEU A 10 1.71 -19.59 1.70
CA LEU A 10 2.40 -18.30 1.72
C LEU A 10 3.29 -18.09 0.49
N ARG A 11 4.07 -19.12 0.12
CA ARG A 11 4.95 -19.05 -1.06
C ARG A 11 4.15 -18.87 -2.36
N ARG A 12 3.00 -19.52 -2.48
CA ARG A 12 2.12 -19.37 -3.65
C ARG A 12 1.53 -17.97 -3.72
N VAL A 13 1.07 -17.43 -2.59
CA VAL A 13 0.54 -16.05 -2.51
C VAL A 13 1.63 -15.04 -2.87
N GLN A 14 2.85 -15.19 -2.35
CA GLN A 14 3.97 -14.31 -2.68
C GLN A 14 4.32 -14.33 -4.17
N ALA A 15 4.43 -15.52 -4.77
CA ALA A 15 4.73 -15.66 -6.20
C ALA A 15 3.62 -15.05 -7.07
N ALA A 16 2.36 -15.21 -6.68
CA ALA A 16 1.23 -14.61 -7.39
C ALA A 16 1.23 -13.08 -7.27
N VAL A 17 1.54 -12.52 -6.10
CA VAL A 17 1.74 -11.08 -5.92
C VAL A 17 2.90 -10.57 -6.77
N ASP A 18 4.04 -11.25 -6.78
CA ASP A 18 5.20 -10.86 -7.59
C ASP A 18 4.91 -10.88 -9.08
N SER A 19 4.14 -11.88 -9.54
CA SER A 19 3.65 -11.96 -10.91
C SER A 19 2.76 -10.76 -11.25
N LEU A 20 1.78 -10.43 -10.39
CA LEU A 20 0.92 -9.27 -10.57
C LEU A 20 1.74 -7.96 -10.63
N LEU A 21 2.69 -7.77 -9.72
CA LEU A 21 3.50 -6.54 -9.67
C LEU A 21 4.43 -6.40 -10.88
N SER A 22 4.81 -7.51 -11.51
CA SER A 22 5.69 -7.53 -12.69
C SER A 22 4.91 -7.52 -14.01
N ALA A 23 3.58 -7.64 -13.97
CA ALA A 23 2.73 -7.62 -15.15
C ALA A 23 2.83 -6.28 -15.87
N GLU A 24 2.76 -6.34 -17.20
CA GLU A 24 2.70 -5.17 -18.07
C GLU A 24 1.45 -4.35 -17.75
N PHE A 25 0.31 -5.01 -17.56
CA PHE A 25 -0.98 -4.37 -17.24
C PHE A 25 -1.51 -4.81 -15.88
N PHE A 26 -2.19 -3.89 -15.19
CA PHE A 26 -2.87 -4.22 -13.94
C PHE A 26 -4.15 -5.04 -14.18
N SER A 27 -4.25 -6.23 -13.57
CA SER A 27 -5.45 -7.07 -13.59
C SER A 27 -6.24 -6.99 -12.29
N ALA A 28 -7.43 -6.39 -12.34
CA ALA A 28 -8.35 -6.37 -11.19
C ALA A 28 -8.85 -7.77 -10.81
N SER A 29 -9.02 -8.66 -11.81
CA SER A 29 -9.46 -10.04 -11.57
C SER A 29 -8.42 -10.87 -10.80
N GLU A 30 -7.13 -10.64 -11.04
CA GLU A 30 -6.06 -11.28 -10.28
C GLU A 30 -6.06 -10.78 -8.83
N LEU A 31 -6.26 -9.47 -8.63
CA LEU A 31 -6.40 -8.89 -7.29
C LEU A 31 -7.55 -9.52 -6.50
N ASP A 32 -8.71 -9.74 -7.13
CA ASP A 32 -9.88 -10.33 -6.48
C ASP A 32 -9.64 -11.74 -5.93
N SER A 33 -8.67 -12.47 -6.51
CA SER A 33 -8.24 -13.77 -5.99
C SER A 33 -7.57 -13.66 -4.61
N PHE A 34 -6.94 -12.51 -4.31
CA PHE A 34 -6.31 -12.24 -3.03
C PHE A 34 -7.27 -11.66 -1.99
N ALA A 35 -8.39 -11.05 -2.42
CA ALA A 35 -9.43 -10.48 -1.57
C ALA A 35 -10.34 -11.57 -0.95
N ARG A 36 -9.75 -12.64 -0.42
CA ARG A 36 -10.43 -13.75 0.25
C ARG A 36 -9.90 -13.89 1.67
N ARG A 37 -10.73 -14.36 2.61
CA ARG A 37 -10.38 -14.45 4.04
C ARG A 37 -9.13 -15.28 4.32
N ASP A 38 -8.87 -16.29 3.50
CA ASP A 38 -7.75 -17.23 3.61
C ASP A 38 -6.43 -16.71 3.00
N THR A 39 -6.51 -15.87 1.96
CA THR A 39 -5.32 -15.34 1.26
C THR A 39 -4.98 -13.89 1.63
N TYR A 40 -5.96 -13.12 2.08
CA TYR A 40 -5.83 -11.69 2.35
C TYR A 40 -4.72 -11.37 3.37
N PRO A 41 -4.63 -12.02 4.54
CA PRO A 41 -3.61 -11.67 5.54
C PRO A 41 -2.18 -11.83 4.99
N ASP A 42 -1.95 -12.88 4.21
CA ASP A 42 -0.65 -13.17 3.61
C ASP A 42 -0.30 -12.16 2.50
N ALA A 43 -1.25 -11.88 1.60
CA ALA A 43 -1.07 -10.92 0.51
C ALA A 43 -0.86 -9.49 1.05
N ALA A 44 -1.71 -9.05 1.97
CA ALA A 44 -1.63 -7.72 2.57
C ALA A 44 -0.32 -7.53 3.35
N SER A 45 0.08 -8.52 4.15
CA SER A 45 1.35 -8.48 4.89
C SER A 45 2.55 -8.45 3.96
N TYR A 46 2.51 -9.18 2.85
CA TYR A 46 3.61 -9.20 1.89
C TYR A 46 3.73 -7.87 1.13
N LEU A 47 2.61 -7.33 0.65
CA LEU A 47 2.56 -6.02 -0.01
C LEU A 47 3.00 -4.89 0.93
N ALA A 48 2.59 -4.91 2.20
CA ALA A 48 3.02 -3.93 3.19
C ALA A 48 4.54 -3.96 3.43
N LYS A 49 5.15 -5.16 3.40
CA LYS A 49 6.62 -5.30 3.45
C LYS A 49 7.31 -4.72 2.21
N LEU A 50 6.77 -5.00 1.02
CA LEU A 50 7.31 -4.45 -0.23
C LEU A 50 7.16 -2.93 -0.32
N ALA A 51 6.11 -2.37 0.28
CA ALA A 51 5.90 -0.93 0.36
C ALA A 51 6.89 -0.21 1.29
N ASP A 52 7.66 -0.94 2.13
CA ASP A 52 8.58 -0.40 3.14
C ASP A 52 7.96 0.78 3.91
N ALA A 53 6.75 0.56 4.42
CA ALA A 53 6.01 1.58 5.16
C ALA A 53 6.43 1.57 6.64
N ARG A 54 6.73 2.76 7.18
CA ARG A 54 6.92 2.96 8.62
C ARG A 54 5.51 3.11 9.19
N PHE A 55 5.15 2.40 10.27
CA PHE A 55 3.76 2.31 10.82
C PHE A 55 2.78 1.39 10.06
N ASP A 56 1.66 1.04 10.70
CA ASP A 56 0.65 0.11 10.18
C ASP A 56 -0.17 0.74 9.03
N LEU A 57 0.37 0.66 7.82
CA LEU A 57 -0.24 1.12 6.57
C LEU A 57 -1.62 0.49 6.34
N ILE A 58 -1.83 -0.79 6.70
CA ILE A 58 -3.09 -1.49 6.46
C ILE A 58 -4.22 -0.85 7.27
N SER A 59 -4.00 -0.61 8.57
CA SER A 59 -4.98 0.06 9.42
C SER A 59 -5.28 1.49 8.91
N ARG A 60 -4.28 2.21 8.42
CA ARG A 60 -4.48 3.56 7.86
C ARG A 60 -5.29 3.57 6.56
N LEU A 61 -5.13 2.55 5.71
CA LEU A 61 -5.94 2.38 4.50
C LEU A 61 -7.40 2.02 4.82
N TYR A 62 -7.65 1.35 5.94
CA TYR A 62 -9.01 0.98 6.38
C TYR A 62 -9.77 2.18 7.00
N GLU A 63 -9.11 2.95 7.86
CA GLU A 63 -9.71 3.98 8.74
C GLU A 63 -9.65 5.42 8.23
N SER A 64 -9.19 5.68 7.01
CA SER A 64 -8.80 7.02 6.58
C SER A 64 -9.96 8.05 6.65
N GLN A 65 -10.00 8.84 7.74
CA GLN A 65 -10.75 10.10 7.80
C GLN A 65 -10.21 11.02 6.70
N PRO A 66 -11.04 11.46 5.73
CA PRO A 66 -10.54 12.13 4.53
C PRO A 66 -9.67 13.36 4.81
N VAL A 67 -10.06 14.15 5.82
CA VAL A 67 -9.39 15.42 6.19
C VAL A 67 -7.95 15.22 6.67
N LEU A 68 -7.66 14.13 7.39
CA LEU A 68 -6.34 13.84 7.95
C LEU A 68 -5.56 12.81 7.14
N ALA A 69 -6.14 12.28 6.06
CA ALA A 69 -5.53 11.23 5.27
C ALA A 69 -4.15 11.65 4.70
N PRO A 70 -3.97 12.85 4.10
CA PRO A 70 -2.68 13.20 3.51
C PRO A 70 -1.58 13.32 4.55
N TYR A 71 -1.85 13.97 5.69
CA TYR A 71 -0.91 14.00 6.82
C TYR A 71 -0.52 12.60 7.29
N ARG A 72 -1.50 11.70 7.48
CA ARG A 72 -1.25 10.33 7.95
C ARG A 72 -0.36 9.55 6.98
N PHE A 73 -0.62 9.62 5.68
CA PHE A 73 0.21 8.93 4.69
C PHE A 73 1.59 9.57 4.53
N ALA A 74 1.69 10.90 4.66
CA ALA A 74 2.98 11.60 4.69
C ALA A 74 3.86 11.10 5.85
N VAL A 75 3.29 10.86 7.04
CA VAL A 75 3.99 10.26 8.17
C VAL A 75 4.35 8.78 7.90
N VAL A 76 3.42 8.00 7.35
CA VAL A 76 3.63 6.56 7.06
C VAL A 76 4.82 6.32 6.13
N PHE A 77 4.94 7.13 5.08
CA PHE A 77 6.05 7.01 4.13
C PHE A 77 7.26 7.84 4.52
N GLY A 78 7.20 8.61 5.61
CA GLY A 78 8.34 9.39 6.11
C GLY A 78 8.63 10.68 5.32
N VAL A 79 7.64 11.21 4.60
CA VAL A 79 7.70 12.53 3.94
C VAL A 79 7.89 13.64 4.96
N ILE A 80 7.24 13.49 6.13
CA ILE A 80 7.35 14.40 7.27
C ILE A 80 7.60 13.59 8.55
N PRO A 81 8.31 14.16 9.54
CA PRO A 81 8.46 13.53 10.84
C PRO A 81 7.11 13.43 11.56
N PHE A 82 6.96 12.41 12.40
CA PHE A 82 5.79 12.30 13.27
C PHE A 82 5.89 13.35 14.39
N ASP A 83 4.93 14.28 14.42
CA ASP A 83 4.78 15.26 15.49
C ASP A 83 3.45 15.03 16.22
N ARG A 84 3.49 14.89 17.54
CA ARG A 84 2.31 14.65 18.39
C ARG A 84 1.52 15.94 18.65
N ASN A 85 2.11 17.11 18.40
CA ASN A 85 1.52 18.42 18.68
C ASN A 85 0.69 18.90 17.49
N LEU A 86 -0.50 18.33 17.33
CA LEU A 86 -1.56 18.64 16.34
C LEU A 86 -1.18 18.45 14.85
N PRO A 87 -2.03 17.78 14.05
CA PRO A 87 -1.78 17.67 12.63
C PRO A 87 -1.91 19.06 12.01
N ARG A 88 -0.79 19.64 11.56
CA ARG A 88 -0.84 20.70 10.56
C ARG A 88 -1.68 20.18 9.40
N THR A 89 -2.54 21.03 8.86
CA THR A 89 -3.33 20.71 7.66
C THR A 89 -2.33 20.44 6.53
N TYR A 90 -2.09 19.16 6.26
CA TYR A 90 -1.22 18.68 5.20
C TYR A 90 -2.13 18.16 4.10
N THR A 91 -1.91 18.63 2.89
CA THR A 91 -2.82 18.46 1.76
C THR A 91 -2.19 17.61 0.65
N VAL A 92 -3.00 17.25 -0.34
CA VAL A 92 -2.52 16.62 -1.58
C VAL A 92 -1.56 17.54 -2.33
N ALA A 93 -1.80 18.86 -2.31
CA ALA A 93 -0.92 19.83 -2.96
C ALA A 93 0.48 19.84 -2.32
N ASP A 94 0.54 19.84 -0.98
CA ASP A 94 1.81 19.78 -0.25
C ASP A 94 2.63 18.53 -0.61
N LEU A 95 1.96 17.38 -0.78
CA LEU A 95 2.61 16.14 -1.22
C LEU A 95 3.14 16.24 -2.65
N ARG A 96 2.36 16.81 -3.58
CA ARG A 96 2.80 17.00 -4.97
C ARG A 96 4.00 17.94 -5.06
N GLU A 97 4.02 18.99 -4.25
CA GLU A 97 5.14 19.95 -4.19
C GLU A 97 6.44 19.33 -3.67
N LYS A 98 6.39 18.26 -2.86
CA LYS A 98 7.61 17.58 -2.39
C LYS A 98 8.36 16.87 -3.51
N GLY A 99 7.66 16.29 -4.48
CA GLY A 99 8.27 15.58 -5.61
C GLY A 99 9.21 14.43 -5.22
N THR A 100 9.09 13.88 -4.01
CA THR A 100 9.89 12.75 -3.55
C THR A 100 9.19 11.42 -3.78
N GLN A 101 9.94 10.32 -3.79
CA GLN A 101 9.36 8.99 -3.92
C GLN A 101 8.39 8.67 -2.77
N GLU A 102 8.73 9.06 -1.54
CA GLU A 102 7.87 8.89 -0.36
C GLU A 102 6.55 9.64 -0.53
N ALA A 103 6.59 10.84 -1.11
CA ALA A 103 5.39 11.62 -1.38
C ALA A 103 4.52 10.96 -2.45
N ASN A 104 5.12 10.39 -3.49
CA ASN A 104 4.41 9.61 -4.50
C ASN A 104 3.71 8.38 -3.89
N LEU A 105 4.36 7.65 -2.99
CA LEU A 105 3.74 6.53 -2.27
C LEU A 105 2.53 6.99 -1.44
N ALA A 106 2.64 8.14 -0.77
CA ALA A 106 1.52 8.72 -0.04
C ALA A 106 0.36 9.12 -0.97
N LEU A 107 0.63 9.71 -2.13
CA LEU A 107 -0.38 10.04 -3.14
C LEU A 107 -1.08 8.79 -3.67
N ILE A 108 -0.34 7.72 -3.96
CA ILE A 108 -0.90 6.43 -4.39
C ILE A 108 -1.80 5.83 -3.30
N ALA A 109 -1.39 5.91 -2.02
CA ALA A 109 -2.18 5.45 -0.88
C ALA A 109 -3.48 6.27 -0.69
N LEU A 110 -3.46 7.57 -1.00
CA LEU A 110 -4.65 8.41 -1.07
C LEU A 110 -5.57 8.02 -2.23
N GLY A 111 -5.00 7.47 -3.30
CA GLY A 111 -5.72 7.09 -4.50
C GLY A 111 -5.69 8.11 -5.62
N GLU A 112 -4.71 9.00 -5.58
CA GLU A 112 -4.42 9.88 -6.70
C GLU A 112 -4.11 9.04 -7.94
N GLN A 113 -4.59 9.51 -9.11
CA GLN A 113 -4.37 8.81 -10.36
C GLN A 113 -2.87 8.66 -10.61
N SER A 114 -2.44 7.45 -10.90
CA SER A 114 -1.08 7.19 -11.35
C SER A 114 -1.10 6.04 -12.33
N ASP A 115 -0.23 6.16 -13.33
CA ASP A 115 -0.17 5.25 -14.45
C ASP A 115 0.67 4.02 -14.08
N TRP A 116 0.09 2.83 -14.23
CA TRP A 116 0.69 1.57 -13.82
C TRP A 116 2.05 1.33 -14.48
N ASP A 117 2.18 1.73 -15.74
CA ASP A 117 3.38 1.51 -16.55
C ASP A 117 4.56 2.36 -16.06
N SER A 118 4.25 3.52 -15.47
CA SER A 118 5.23 4.44 -14.88
C SER A 118 5.67 4.06 -13.46
N MET A 119 4.92 3.17 -12.78
CA MET A 119 5.17 2.84 -11.38
C MET A 119 6.34 1.87 -11.21
N ASN A 120 7.22 2.18 -10.26
CA ASN A 120 8.18 1.21 -9.76
C ASN A 120 7.51 0.14 -8.88
N ARG A 121 8.25 -0.91 -8.53
CA ARG A 121 7.71 -2.05 -7.75
C ARG A 121 7.10 -1.63 -6.40
N ARG A 122 7.66 -0.64 -5.72
CA ARG A 122 7.19 -0.15 -4.41
C ARG A 122 5.86 0.60 -4.56
N GLU A 123 5.75 1.42 -5.60
CA GLU A 123 4.52 2.14 -5.97
C GLU A 123 3.40 1.18 -6.35
N ARG A 124 3.69 0.18 -7.21
CA ARG A 124 2.74 -0.89 -7.55
C ARG A 124 2.27 -1.64 -6.30
N ALA A 125 3.16 -1.92 -5.35
CA ALA A 125 2.79 -2.59 -4.10
C ALA A 125 1.80 -1.77 -3.27
N VAL A 126 2.00 -0.46 -3.12
CA VAL A 126 1.06 0.43 -2.41
C VAL A 126 -0.28 0.51 -3.13
N PHE A 127 -0.26 0.62 -4.46
CA PHE A 127 -1.46 0.66 -5.29
C PHE A 127 -2.30 -0.62 -5.12
N VAL A 128 -1.66 -1.79 -5.25
CA VAL A 128 -2.29 -3.10 -5.09
C VAL A 128 -2.82 -3.26 -3.66
N LEU A 129 -2.03 -2.91 -2.64
CA LEU A 129 -2.45 -3.00 -1.25
C LEU A 129 -3.69 -2.14 -0.97
N ARG A 130 -3.71 -0.89 -1.43
CA ARG A 130 -4.86 0.00 -1.29
C ARG A 130 -6.11 -0.62 -1.93
N ARG A 131 -6.00 -1.13 -3.16
CA ARG A 131 -7.13 -1.77 -3.85
C ARG A 131 -7.59 -3.04 -3.12
N LEU A 132 -6.66 -3.85 -2.62
CA LEU A 132 -6.96 -5.06 -1.85
C LEU A 132 -7.73 -4.76 -0.57
N VAL A 133 -7.28 -3.77 0.21
CA VAL A 133 -7.94 -3.34 1.45
C VAL A 133 -9.36 -2.83 1.16
N ARG A 134 -9.54 -2.05 0.09
CA ARG A 134 -10.88 -1.58 -0.34
C ARG A 134 -11.79 -2.73 -0.75
N ALA A 135 -11.31 -3.65 -1.59
CA ALA A 135 -12.07 -4.81 -2.03
C ALA A 135 -12.52 -5.70 -0.85
N MET A 136 -11.74 -5.77 0.22
CA MET A 136 -12.13 -6.49 1.45
C MET A 136 -13.11 -5.71 2.34
N ARG A 137 -13.08 -4.37 2.31
CA ARG A 137 -14.01 -3.53 3.08
C ARG A 137 -15.42 -3.51 2.47
N ASP A 138 -15.51 -3.58 1.15
CA ASP A 138 -16.77 -3.49 0.42
C ASP A 138 -17.52 -4.85 0.33
N ARG A 139 -16.97 -5.92 0.92
CA ARG A 139 -17.55 -7.27 1.00
C ARG A 139 -18.14 -7.56 2.37
#